data_AF-A0A0B5K7Q8-F1
#
_entry.id   AF-A0A0B5K7Q8-F1
#
_cell.length_a   1.000
_cell.length_b   1.000
_cell.length_c   1.000
_cell.angle_alpha   90.00
_cell.angle_beta   90.00
_cell.angle_gamma   90.00
#
_symmetry.space_group_name_H-M   'P 1'
#
loop_
_entity.id
_entity.type
_entity.pdbx_description
1 polymer ?
#
loop_
_entity_poly.entity_id
_entity_poly.type
_entity_poly.pdbx_seq_one_letter_code
_entity_poly.pdbx_strand_id
1 'polypeptide(L)'
;MINAQLLQSMVDASNDGIVVAEQEGDDTILIYVNAAFERLTGYSRDEILYQDCRFLQADDRDQLGRARIRKALAEGRPCREVLRNYRKDGSPFWNELSITPVRHDAEQRTYFIGIQKDVTRQVELERELAQLRVRQKPDERT
;
A
#
# COMPACT_ATOMS: atom_id res chain seq x y z
N MET A 1 12.51 20.08 20.32
CA MET A 1 11.22 20.07 19.61
C MET A 1 11.41 19.37 18.28
N ILE A 2 10.43 18.59 17.84
CA ILE A 2 10.46 17.96 16.52
C ILE A 2 10.29 19.07 15.46
N ASN A 3 11.18 19.13 14.48
CA ASN A 3 11.13 20.09 13.37
C ASN A 3 10.89 19.36 12.03
N ALA A 4 10.65 20.11 10.95
CA ALA A 4 10.36 19.54 9.64
C ALA A 4 11.47 18.61 9.11
N GLN A 5 12.74 18.97 9.35
CA GLN A 5 13.88 18.16 8.90
C GLN A 5 13.97 16.82 9.64
N LEU A 6 13.66 16.81 10.93
CA LEU A 6 13.58 15.58 11.71
C LEU A 6 12.40 14.71 11.28
N LEU A 7 11.23 15.29 11.02
CA LEU A 7 10.08 14.56 10.47
C LEU A 7 10.40 13.92 9.12
N GLN A 8 11.01 14.67 8.21
CA GLN A 8 11.44 14.15 6.91
C GLN A 8 12.40 12.98 7.07
N SER A 9 13.40 13.12 7.97
CA SER A 9 14.37 12.07 8.25
C SER A 9 13.72 10.81 8.85
N MET A 10 12.68 10.97 9.69
CA MET A 10 11.91 9.84 10.23
C MET A 10 11.14 9.10 9.13
N VAL A 11 10.53 9.83 8.19
CA VAL A 11 9.79 9.25 7.06
C VAL A 11 10.74 8.53 6.10
N ASP A 12 11.91 9.09 5.82
CA ASP A 12 12.91 8.49 4.93
C ASP A 12 13.63 7.29 5.56
N ALA A 13 13.76 7.27 6.90
CA ALA A 13 14.32 6.14 7.65
C ALA A 13 13.33 4.98 7.86
N SER A 14 12.04 5.16 7.53
CA SER A 14 11.06 4.08 7.55
C SER A 14 11.47 2.95 6.61
N ASN A 15 11.20 1.71 7.03
CA ASN A 15 11.34 0.53 6.16
C ASN A 15 10.11 0.33 5.27
N ASP A 16 8.96 0.84 5.68
CA ASP A 16 7.72 0.77 4.91
C ASP A 16 7.69 1.91 3.89
N GLY A 17 7.12 1.61 2.71
CA GLY A 17 6.86 2.61 1.69
C GLY A 17 5.85 3.63 2.22
N ILE A 18 6.16 4.90 2.08
CA ILE A 18 5.28 6.00 2.49
C ILE A 18 5.07 6.90 1.29
N VAL A 19 3.81 7.19 1.00
CA VAL A 19 3.41 8.12 -0.05
C VAL A 19 2.39 9.11 0.47
N VAL A 20 2.37 10.29 -0.13
CA VAL A 20 1.28 11.26 0.05
C VAL A 20 0.68 11.52 -1.31
N ALA A 21 -0.65 11.50 -1.37
CA ALA A 21 -1.40 11.84 -2.56
C ALA A 21 -2.41 12.94 -2.27
N GLU A 22 -2.71 13.74 -3.29
CA GLU A 22 -3.80 14.70 -3.29
C GLU A 22 -4.98 14.15 -4.11
N GLN A 23 -6.20 14.49 -3.70
CA GLN A 23 -7.38 14.19 -4.50
C GLN A 23 -7.57 15.23 -5.60
N GLU A 24 -7.53 14.82 -6.85
CA GLU A 24 -7.82 15.66 -8.01
C GLU A 24 -8.96 15.02 -8.81
N GLY A 25 -10.19 15.51 -8.59
CA GLY A 25 -11.40 14.86 -9.10
C GLY A 25 -11.58 13.45 -8.51
N ASP A 26 -11.66 12.45 -9.39
CA ASP A 26 -11.78 11.03 -9.02
C ASP A 26 -10.43 10.31 -8.88
N ASP A 27 -9.33 10.99 -9.23
CA ASP A 27 -7.99 10.41 -9.16
C ASP A 27 -7.24 10.83 -7.89
N THR A 28 -6.31 9.97 -7.47
CA THR A 28 -5.50 10.16 -6.27
C THR A 28 -4.04 10.26 -6.69
N ILE A 29 -3.59 11.50 -6.86
CA ILE A 29 -2.33 11.84 -7.53
C ILE A 29 -1.19 11.90 -6.52
N LEU A 30 -0.14 11.12 -6.74
CA LEU A 30 1.03 11.08 -5.86
C LEU A 30 1.80 12.40 -5.91
N ILE A 31 2.02 13.02 -4.75
CA ILE A 31 2.80 14.27 -4.60
C ILE A 31 4.07 14.08 -3.77
N TYR A 32 4.20 12.95 -3.07
CA TYR A 32 5.40 12.58 -2.33
C TYR A 32 5.54 11.06 -2.26
N VAL A 33 6.78 10.58 -2.30
CA VAL A 33 7.17 9.20 -2.03
C VAL A 33 8.50 9.18 -1.26
N ASN A 34 8.63 8.27 -0.30
CA ASN A 34 9.89 8.06 0.42
C ASN A 34 10.81 7.06 -0.32
N ALA A 35 12.07 7.00 0.11
CA ALA A 35 13.06 6.10 -0.49
C ALA A 35 12.72 4.61 -0.31
N ALA A 36 11.96 4.25 0.74
CA ALA A 36 11.52 2.88 0.95
C ALA A 36 10.49 2.43 -0.10
N PHE A 37 9.60 3.32 -0.53
CA PHE A 37 8.65 3.05 -1.61
C PHE A 37 9.39 2.75 -2.93
N GLU A 38 10.43 3.54 -3.24
CA GLU A 38 11.24 3.32 -4.44
C GLU A 38 11.94 1.95 -4.40
N ARG A 39 12.55 1.60 -3.26
CA ARG A 39 13.17 0.27 -3.07
C ARG A 39 12.15 -0.87 -3.15
N LEU A 40 10.97 -0.69 -2.58
CA LEU A 40 9.90 -1.70 -2.55
C LEU A 40 9.37 -1.99 -3.96
N THR A 41 9.19 -0.95 -4.77
CA THR A 41 8.46 -1.04 -6.04
C THR A 41 9.37 -1.07 -7.27
N GLY A 42 10.62 -0.63 -7.13
CA GLY A 42 11.59 -0.51 -8.23
C GLY A 42 11.37 0.72 -9.12
N TYR A 43 10.39 1.56 -8.81
CA TYR A 43 10.18 2.84 -9.50
C TYR A 43 10.94 3.96 -8.81
N SER A 44 11.54 4.85 -9.59
CA SER A 44 12.09 6.09 -9.04
C SER A 44 10.98 7.11 -8.81
N ARG A 45 11.19 8.03 -7.86
CA ARG A 45 10.30 9.15 -7.56
C ARG A 45 9.89 9.90 -8.83
N ASP A 46 10.85 10.25 -9.68
CA ASP A 46 10.62 11.05 -10.89
C ASP A 46 9.71 10.35 -11.91
N GLU A 47 9.64 9.01 -11.87
CA GLU A 47 8.78 8.24 -12.76
C GLU A 47 7.32 8.16 -12.31
N ILE A 48 7.03 8.38 -11.01
CA ILE A 48 5.73 8.08 -10.41
C ILE A 48 5.05 9.27 -9.75
N LEU A 49 5.78 10.35 -9.48
CA LEU A 49 5.14 11.59 -9.07
C LEU A 49 4.13 12.02 -10.13
N TYR A 50 3.01 12.55 -9.65
CA TYR A 50 1.86 12.97 -10.45
C TYR A 50 1.12 11.84 -11.18
N GLN A 51 1.27 10.59 -10.73
CA GLN A 51 0.50 9.44 -11.22
C GLN A 51 -0.42 8.86 -10.13
N ASP A 52 -1.47 8.17 -10.56
CA ASP A 52 -2.32 7.40 -9.65
C ASP A 52 -1.64 6.07 -9.28
N CYS A 53 -1.53 5.81 -7.98
CA CYS A 53 -0.88 4.64 -7.39
C CYS A 53 -1.45 3.27 -7.87
N ARG A 54 -2.60 3.26 -8.58
CA ARG A 54 -3.18 2.08 -9.23
C ARG A 54 -2.28 1.44 -10.30
N PHE A 55 -1.17 2.08 -10.70
CA PHE A 55 -0.17 1.45 -11.57
C PHE A 55 0.43 0.19 -10.96
N LEU A 56 0.58 0.13 -9.62
CA LEU A 56 1.09 -1.05 -8.92
C LEU A 56 0.19 -2.29 -9.05
N GLN A 57 -1.03 -2.14 -9.54
CA GLN A 57 -1.98 -3.26 -9.68
C GLN A 57 -1.87 -3.97 -11.04
N ALA A 58 -1.09 -3.44 -11.99
CA ALA A 58 -0.97 -3.96 -13.36
C ALA A 58 -2.37 -4.34 -13.93
N ASP A 59 -2.52 -5.55 -14.47
CA ASP A 59 -3.79 -6.08 -15.00
C ASP A 59 -4.60 -6.88 -13.96
N ASP A 60 -4.14 -6.98 -12.71
CA ASP A 60 -4.80 -7.71 -11.62
C ASP A 60 -5.94 -6.88 -11.01
N ARG A 61 -6.97 -6.68 -11.82
CA ARG A 61 -8.09 -5.78 -11.53
C ARG A 61 -9.19 -6.47 -10.71
N ASP A 62 -9.27 -7.79 -10.68
CA ASP A 62 -10.33 -8.51 -9.96
C ASP A 62 -9.90 -8.90 -8.53
N GLN A 63 -9.69 -7.88 -7.69
CA GLN A 63 -9.32 -8.07 -6.29
C GLN A 63 -10.31 -7.31 -5.38
N LEU A 64 -10.92 -8.02 -4.43
CA LEU A 64 -11.89 -7.43 -3.49
C LEU A 64 -11.32 -6.23 -2.70
N GLY A 65 -10.02 -6.28 -2.37
CA GLY A 65 -9.32 -5.18 -1.69
C GLY A 65 -9.37 -3.87 -2.48
N ARG A 66 -9.32 -3.93 -3.82
CA ARG A 66 -9.41 -2.72 -4.68
C ARG A 66 -10.76 -2.03 -4.54
N ALA A 67 -11.84 -2.80 -4.50
CA ALA A 67 -13.19 -2.25 -4.33
C ALA A 67 -13.35 -1.60 -2.95
N ARG A 68 -12.80 -2.21 -1.90
CA ARG A 68 -12.82 -1.66 -0.54
C ARG A 68 -11.99 -0.38 -0.41
N ILE A 69 -10.80 -0.34 -1.01
CA ILE A 69 -9.97 0.87 -1.09
C ILE A 69 -10.72 2.00 -1.80
N ARG A 70 -11.26 1.75 -2.99
CA ARG A 70 -12.01 2.75 -3.76
C ARG A 70 -13.17 3.34 -2.95
N LYS A 71 -13.94 2.46 -2.30
CA LYS A 71 -15.05 2.89 -1.43
C LYS A 71 -14.56 3.76 -0.27
N ALA A 72 -13.46 3.39 0.37
CA ALA A 72 -12.90 4.15 1.49
C ALA A 72 -12.36 5.53 1.06
N LEU A 73 -11.71 5.62 -0.10
CA LEU A 73 -11.25 6.88 -0.68
C LEU A 73 -12.44 7.81 -0.99
N ALA A 74 -13.48 7.28 -1.64
CA ALA A 74 -14.70 8.05 -1.96
C ALA A 74 -15.44 8.54 -0.70
N GLU A 75 -15.43 7.75 0.37
CA GLU A 75 -16.04 8.08 1.66
C GLU A 75 -15.10 8.90 2.56
N GLY A 76 -13.87 9.22 2.12
CA GLY A 76 -12.91 10.03 2.87
C GLY A 76 -12.54 9.42 4.23
N ARG A 77 -12.42 8.09 4.32
CA ARG A 77 -12.19 7.38 5.59
C ARG A 77 -10.99 6.44 5.54
N PRO A 78 -10.37 6.13 6.70
CA PRO A 78 -9.24 5.22 6.75
C PRO A 78 -9.60 3.81 6.23
N CYS A 79 -8.62 3.14 5.63
CA CYS A 79 -8.72 1.71 5.30
C CYS A 79 -7.36 1.02 5.41
N ARG A 80 -7.40 -0.30 5.57
CA ARG A 80 -6.23 -1.18 5.51
C ARG A 80 -6.62 -2.43 4.76
N GLU A 81 -5.90 -2.76 3.69
CA GLU A 81 -6.19 -3.89 2.84
C GLU A 81 -4.91 -4.58 2.40
N VAL A 82 -4.98 -5.91 2.25
CA VAL A 82 -3.89 -6.71 1.67
C VAL A 82 -4.28 -7.07 0.24
N LEU A 83 -3.46 -6.68 -0.73
CA LEU A 83 -3.68 -6.91 -2.15
C LEU A 83 -2.39 -7.25 -2.89
N ARG A 84 -2.52 -7.90 -4.04
CA ARG A 84 -1.39 -8.18 -4.92
C ARG A 84 -1.02 -6.93 -5.70
N ASN A 85 0.25 -6.57 -5.62
CA ASN A 85 0.87 -5.53 -6.42
C ASN A 85 2.06 -6.10 -7.19
N TYR A 86 2.51 -5.33 -8.17
CA TYR A 86 3.54 -5.71 -9.13
C TYR A 86 4.58 -4.61 -9.14
N ARG A 87 5.84 -5.00 -8.97
CA ARG A 87 6.98 -4.10 -9.07
C ARG A 87 7.23 -3.74 -10.54
N LYS A 88 8.12 -2.77 -10.76
CA LYS A 88 8.52 -2.34 -12.12
C LYS A 88 9.04 -3.47 -12.99
N ASP A 89 9.71 -4.46 -12.40
CA ASP A 89 10.21 -5.66 -13.09
C ASP A 89 9.13 -6.72 -13.35
N GLY A 90 7.88 -6.46 -12.95
CA GLY A 90 6.75 -7.38 -13.07
C GLY A 90 6.64 -8.40 -11.93
N SER A 91 7.59 -8.44 -10.99
CA SER A 91 7.53 -9.38 -9.87
C SER A 91 6.33 -9.07 -8.96
N PRO A 92 5.52 -10.08 -8.59
CA PRO A 92 4.40 -9.87 -7.70
C PRO A 92 4.87 -9.75 -6.24
N PHE A 93 4.09 -9.03 -5.44
CA PHE A 93 4.21 -9.00 -3.99
C PHE A 93 2.87 -8.75 -3.32
N TRP A 94 2.72 -9.21 -2.08
CA TRP A 94 1.57 -8.88 -1.24
C TRP A 94 1.84 -7.56 -0.53
N ASN A 95 1.05 -6.54 -0.89
CA ASN A 95 1.11 -5.24 -0.29
C ASN A 95 -0.01 -5.12 0.77
N GLU A 96 0.37 -4.94 2.03
CA GLU A 96 -0.54 -4.38 3.03
C GLU A 96 -0.54 -2.86 2.88
N LEU A 97 -1.60 -2.33 2.28
CA LEU A 97 -1.81 -0.91 2.05
C LEU A 97 -2.70 -0.34 3.15
N SER A 98 -2.16 0.61 3.92
CA SER A 98 -2.91 1.43 4.88
C SER A 98 -3.07 2.84 4.31
N ILE A 99 -4.29 3.36 4.26
CA ILE A 99 -4.59 4.73 3.80
C ILE A 99 -5.22 5.51 4.94
N THR A 100 -4.73 6.72 5.18
CA THR A 100 -5.30 7.65 6.16
C THR A 100 -5.53 9.01 5.51
N PRO A 101 -6.78 9.49 5.44
CA PRO A 101 -7.08 10.85 4.99
C PRO A 101 -6.67 11.86 6.07
N VAL A 102 -6.07 12.96 5.63
CA VAL A 102 -5.67 14.09 6.47
C VAL A 102 -6.25 15.36 5.86
N ARG A 103 -7.16 15.99 6.60
CA ARG A 103 -7.76 17.26 6.18
C ARG A 103 -6.83 18.41 6.55
N HIS A 104 -6.48 19.22 5.57
CA HIS A 104 -5.73 20.44 5.77
C HIS A 104 -6.68 21.64 5.69
N ASP A 105 -7.12 22.11 6.86
CA ASP A 105 -8.18 23.12 6.97
C ASP A 105 -7.82 24.47 6.33
N ALA A 106 -6.53 24.83 6.30
CA ALA A 106 -6.09 26.09 5.69
C ALA A 106 -6.29 26.10 4.17
N GLU A 107 -6.10 24.95 3.50
CA GLU A 107 -6.22 24.82 2.04
C GLU A 107 -7.57 24.24 1.61
N GLN A 108 -8.42 23.83 2.57
CA GLN A 108 -9.66 23.08 2.32
C GLN A 108 -9.43 21.82 1.44
N ARG A 109 -8.25 21.19 1.60
CA ARG A 109 -7.83 20.00 0.84
C ARG A 109 -7.74 18.78 1.72
N THR A 110 -7.95 17.61 1.12
CA THR A 110 -7.71 16.32 1.77
C THR A 110 -6.50 15.66 1.12
N TYR A 111 -5.51 15.35 1.94
CA TYR A 111 -4.36 14.54 1.55
C TYR A 111 -4.59 13.11 1.99
N PHE A 112 -4.09 12.15 1.22
CA PHE A 112 -4.11 10.74 1.57
C PHE A 112 -2.69 10.27 1.85
N ILE A 113 -2.44 9.82 3.08
CA ILE A 113 -1.19 9.16 3.45
C ILE A 113 -1.37 7.67 3.20
N GLY A 114 -0.56 7.13 2.28
CA GLY A 114 -0.48 5.71 1.99
C GLY A 114 0.77 5.10 2.60
N ILE A 115 0.63 3.99 3.31
CA ILE A 115 1.75 3.18 3.82
C ILE A 115 1.66 1.80 3.17
N GLN A 116 2.73 1.38 2.50
CA GLN A 116 2.86 0.10 1.81
C GLN A 116 3.87 -0.78 2.53
N LYS A 117 3.42 -1.95 2.96
CA LYS A 117 4.26 -2.95 3.61
C LYS A 117 4.25 -4.25 2.81
N ASP A 118 5.43 -4.75 2.48
CA ASP A 118 5.58 -6.06 1.87
C ASP A 118 5.29 -7.15 2.92
N VAL A 119 4.16 -7.83 2.77
CA VAL A 119 3.75 -8.96 3.61
C VAL A 119 3.82 -10.28 2.87
N THR A 120 4.56 -10.34 1.75
CA THR A 120 4.69 -11.55 0.91
C THR A 120 5.15 -12.74 1.73
N ARG A 121 6.23 -12.57 2.50
CA ARG A 121 6.77 -13.65 3.34
C ARG A 121 5.77 -14.15 4.37
N GLN A 122 4.99 -13.24 4.96
CA GLN A 122 3.97 -13.61 5.95
C GLN A 122 2.85 -14.42 5.28
N VAL A 123 2.33 -13.94 4.14
CA VAL A 123 1.27 -14.62 3.40
C VAL A 123 1.72 -16.01 2.91
N GLU A 124 2.96 -16.14 2.45
CA GLU A 124 3.53 -17.43 2.05
C GLU A 124 3.62 -18.41 3.22
N LEU A 125 4.16 -17.97 4.37
CA LEU A 125 4.25 -18.81 5.57
C LEU A 125 2.86 -19.24 6.07
N GLU A 126 1.88 -18.35 6.07
CA GLU A 126 0.50 -18.68 6.46
C GLU A 126 -0.10 -19.74 5.53
N ARG A 127 0.19 -19.66 4.21
CA ARG A 127 -0.24 -20.66 3.23
C ARG A 127 0.44 -22.01 3.43
N GLU A 128 1.74 -22.02 3.65
CA GLU A 128 2.50 -23.25 3.94
C GLU A 128 1.96 -23.94 5.20
N LEU A 129 1.75 -23.18 6.28
CA LEU A 129 1.18 -23.70 7.52
C LEU A 129 -0.24 -24.24 7.32
N ALA A 130 -1.09 -23.55 6.56
CA ALA A 130 -2.43 -24.01 6.25
C ALA A 130 -2.42 -25.33 5.47
N GLN A 131 -1.52 -25.48 4.48
CA GLN A 131 -1.36 -26.72 3.71
C GLN A 131 -0.89 -27.88 4.58
N LEU A 132 0.07 -27.64 5.49
CA LEU A 132 0.54 -28.66 6.43
C LEU A 132 -0.57 -29.12 7.38
N ARG A 133 -1.39 -28.19 7.88
CA ARG A 133 -2.55 -28.50 8.75
C ARG A 133 -3.61 -29.35 8.03
N VAL A 134 -3.86 -29.08 6.75
CA VAL A 134 -4.79 -29.90 5.95
C VAL A 134 -4.21 -31.30 5.72
N ARG A 135 -2.90 -31.42 5.45
CA ARG A 135 -2.23 -32.71 5.23
C ARG A 135 -2.09 -33.57 6.49
N GLN A 136 -2.06 -32.96 7.68
CA GLN A 136 -2.00 -33.65 8.97
C GLN A 136 -3.36 -34.12 9.51
N LYS A 137 -4.47 -33.90 8.80
CA LYS A 137 -5.77 -34.51 9.12
C LYS A 137 -6.11 -35.79 8.29
N PRO A 138 -5.32 -36.87 8.29
CA PRO A 138 -5.83 -38.20 7.92
C PRO A 138 -6.28 -38.99 9.17
N ASP A 139 -7.52 -39.50 9.11
CA ASP A 139 -8.16 -40.53 9.96
C ASP A 139 -8.21 -40.33 11.49
N GLU A 140 -9.13 -39.48 11.95
CA GLU A 140 -9.93 -39.79 13.14
C GLU A 140 -11.31 -40.31 12.69
N ARG A 141 -11.31 -41.43 11.96
CA ARG A 141 -12.50 -42.28 11.76
C ARG A 141 -12.06 -43.73 11.97
N THR A 142 -12.13 -44.18 13.22
CA THR A 142 -12.39 -45.58 13.55
C THR A 142 -13.27 -45.60 14.80
#